data_AF-A0A5C9DY36-F1
#
_entry.id   AF-A0A5C9DY36-F1
#
_cell.length_a   1.000
_cell.length_b   1.000
_cell.length_c   1.000
_cell.angle_alpha   90.00
_cell.angle_beta   90.00
_cell.angle_gamma   90.00
#
_symmetry.space_group_name_H-M   'P 1'
#
loop_
_entity.id
_entity.type
_entity.pdbx_description
1 polymer ?
#
loop_
_entity_poly.entity_id
_entity_poly.type
_entity_poly.pdbx_seq_one_letter_code
_entity_poly.pdbx_strand_id
1 'polypeptide(L)' 'MKFLSLETLHKKVDSLLEKRDKLEEKCDTLPECKEDDSCETCKVYEQIEKIDQEIEHLELKIEELTKDEED' A
#
# COMPACT_ATOMS: atom_id res chain seq x y z
N MET A 1 -17.43 -19.62 0.46
CA MET A 1 -16.80 -18.69 -0.51
C MET A 1 -16.06 -17.52 0.16
N LYS A 2 -16.24 -17.24 1.47
CA LYS A 2 -15.57 -16.14 2.21
C LYS A 2 -14.03 -16.29 2.36
N PHE A 3 -13.51 -17.50 2.51
CA PHE A 3 -12.05 -17.74 2.52
C PHE A 3 -11.33 -17.22 1.26
N LEU A 4 -11.94 -17.40 0.09
CA LEU A 4 -11.38 -16.91 -1.17
C LEU A 4 -11.29 -15.36 -1.19
N SER A 5 -12.23 -14.68 -0.54
CA SER A 5 -12.20 -13.21 -0.45
C SER A 5 -11.11 -12.72 0.51
N LEU A 6 -10.85 -13.40 1.63
CA LEU A 6 -9.79 -13.02 2.55
C LEU A 6 -8.40 -13.20 1.90
N GLU A 7 -8.15 -14.36 1.28
CA GLU A 7 -6.91 -14.60 0.53
C GLU A 7 -6.72 -13.59 -0.62
N THR A 8 -7.81 -13.18 -1.27
CA THR A 8 -7.75 -12.15 -2.32
C THR A 8 -7.40 -10.78 -1.76
N LEU A 9 -7.91 -10.42 -0.58
CA LEU A 9 -7.57 -9.16 0.08
C LEU A 9 -6.11 -9.14 0.52
N HIS A 10 -5.60 -10.23 1.12
CA HIS A 10 -4.18 -10.35 1.47
C HIS A 10 -3.27 -10.23 0.24
N LYS A 11 -3.57 -10.95 -0.85
CA LYS A 11 -2.80 -10.83 -2.10
C LYS A 11 -2.82 -9.41 -2.67
N LYS A 12 -3.93 -8.68 -2.47
CA LYS A 12 -4.03 -7.29 -2.91
C LYS A 12 -3.15 -6.37 -2.05
N VAL A 13 -3.10 -6.57 -0.73
CA VAL A 13 -2.17 -5.87 0.16
C VAL A 13 -0.73 -6.14 -0.26
N ASP A 14 -0.35 -7.40 -0.46
CA ASP A 14 1.01 -7.77 -0.91
C ASP A 14 1.38 -7.07 -2.23
N SER A 15 0.47 -7.08 -3.21
CA SER A 15 0.70 -6.40 -4.49
C SER A 15 0.82 -4.88 -4.36
N LEU A 16 0.12 -4.27 -3.40
CA LEU A 16 0.21 -2.84 -3.13
C LEU A 16 1.53 -2.50 -2.43
N LEU A 17 1.97 -3.32 -1.47
CA LEU A 17 3.28 -3.19 -0.84
C LEU A 17 4.42 -3.28 -1.86
N GLU A 18 4.41 -4.28 -2.75
CA GLU A 18 5.42 -4.37 -3.82
C GLU A 18 5.41 -3.14 -4.75
N LYS A 19 4.23 -2.55 -4.99
CA LYS A 19 4.10 -1.36 -5.83
C LYS A 19 4.63 -0.13 -5.11
N ARG A 20 4.37 -0.01 -3.80
CA ARG A 20 4.91 1.05 -2.94
C ARG A 20 6.44 1.01 -2.95
N ASP A 21 7.03 -0.15 -2.70
CA ASP A 21 8.48 -0.32 -2.64
C ASP A 21 9.13 0.07 -3.99
N LYS A 22 8.54 -0.32 -5.12
CA LYS A 22 9.01 0.10 -6.46
C LYS A 22 8.88 1.60 -6.71
N LEU A 23 7.90 2.27 -6.10
CA LEU A 23 7.75 3.72 -6.21
C LEU A 23 8.77 4.43 -5.32
N GLU A 24 9.04 3.90 -4.14
CA GLU A 24 10.07 4.39 -3.22
C GLU A 24 11.47 4.31 -3.87
N GLU A 25 11.83 3.15 -4.43
CA GLU A 25 13.07 2.99 -5.20
C GLU A 25 13.16 3.96 -6.38
N LYS A 26 12.05 4.20 -7.09
CA LYS A 26 12.02 5.20 -8.17
C LYS A 26 12.27 6.59 -7.63
N CYS A 27 11.66 6.93 -6.51
CA CYS A 27 11.83 8.23 -5.86
C CYS A 27 13.30 8.51 -5.55
N ASP A 28 14.02 7.54 -4.98
CA ASP A 28 15.44 7.64 -4.69
C ASP A 28 16.32 7.85 -5.94
N THR A 29 15.85 7.39 -7.11
CA THR A 29 16.59 7.52 -8.37
C THR A 29 16.28 8.79 -9.15
N LEU A 30 15.14 9.43 -8.90
CA LEU A 30 14.67 10.59 -9.66
C LEU A 30 15.46 11.87 -9.27
N PRO A 31 16.11 12.56 -10.22
CA PRO A 31 16.88 13.77 -9.93
C PRO A 31 16.04 14.89 -9.32
N GLU A 32 14.77 14.98 -9.74
CA GLU A 32 13.80 15.98 -9.25
C GLU A 32 13.38 15.75 -7.78
N CYS A 33 13.55 14.54 -7.25
CA CYS A 33 13.30 14.26 -5.83
C CYS A 33 14.59 14.35 -4.98
N LYS A 34 15.77 14.58 -5.59
CA LYS A 34 17.07 14.67 -4.89
C LYS A 34 17.42 16.07 -4.41
N GLU A 35 16.81 17.11 -4.99
CA GLU A 35 17.18 18.50 -4.69
C GLU A 35 16.67 18.98 -3.31
N ASP A 36 15.64 18.33 -2.75
CA ASP A 36 15.05 18.68 -1.44
C ASP A 36 15.15 17.54 -0.40
N ASP A 37 16.14 16.65 -0.54
CA ASP A 37 16.49 15.60 0.45
C ASP A 37 15.34 14.69 0.92
N SER A 38 14.22 14.63 0.20
CA SER A 38 13.14 13.72 0.55
C SER A 38 12.22 13.42 -0.63
N CYS A 39 11.74 12.18 -0.67
CA CYS A 39 10.68 11.80 -1.58
C CYS A 39 9.40 12.63 -1.36
N GLU A 40 9.21 13.22 -0.17
CA GLU A 40 7.99 13.85 0.33
C GLU A 40 7.40 14.94 -0.60
N THR A 41 8.23 15.68 -1.34
CA THR A 41 7.76 16.74 -2.25
C THR A 41 7.53 16.26 -3.68
N CYS A 42 7.86 14.99 -3.96
CA CYS A 42 7.83 14.42 -5.30
C CYS A 42 6.45 13.82 -5.61
N LYS A 43 5.97 13.94 -6.86
CA LYS A 43 4.67 13.36 -7.30
C LYS A 43 4.58 11.84 -7.09
N VAL A 44 5.73 11.19 -6.93
CA VAL A 44 5.84 9.76 -6.61
C VAL A 44 5.39 9.49 -5.17
N TYR A 45 5.65 10.41 -4.24
CA TYR A 45 5.22 10.31 -2.85
C TYR A 45 3.70 10.42 -2.70
N GLU A 46 3.04 11.29 -3.47
CA GLU A 46 1.57 11.32 -3.50
C GLU A 46 0.97 9.96 -3.93
N GLN A 47 1.69 9.19 -4.75
CA GLN A 47 1.26 7.83 -5.11
C GLN A 47 1.55 6.82 -4.01
N ILE A 48 2.65 6.97 -3.28
CA ILE A 48 3.00 6.17 -2.10
C ILE A 48 1.96 6.37 -1.00
N GLU A 49 1.63 7.62 -0.65
CA GLU A 49 0.60 7.93 0.36
C GLU A 49 -0.77 7.32 0.01
N LYS A 50 -1.18 7.40 -1.26
CA LYS A 50 -2.44 6.79 -1.71
C LYS A 50 -2.42 5.27 -1.59
N ILE A 51 -1.27 4.64 -1.83
CA ILE A 51 -1.10 3.20 -1.67
C ILE A 51 -1.15 2.83 -0.20
N ASP A 52 -0.49 3.58 0.67
CA ASP A 52 -0.52 3.34 2.12
C ASP A 52 -1.93 3.46 2.69
N GLN A 53 -2.69 4.49 2.28
CA GLN A 53 -4.11 4.62 2.64
C GLN A 53 -4.96 3.44 2.13
N GLU A 54 -4.70 2.94 0.92
CA GLU A 54 -5.42 1.78 0.39
C GLU A 54 -5.07 0.49 1.15
N ILE A 55 -3.81 0.33 1.56
CA ILE A 55 -3.36 -0.80 2.40
C ILE A 55 -4.07 -0.75 3.74
N GLU A 56 -4.05 0.39 4.45
CA GLU A 56 -4.70 0.55 5.75
C GLU A 56 -6.20 0.19 5.69
N HIS A 57 -6.90 0.67 4.66
CA HIS A 57 -8.31 0.35 4.44
C HIS A 57 -8.54 -1.16 4.16
N LEU A 58 -7.64 -1.81 3.43
CA LEU A 58 -7.72 -3.25 3.17
C LEU A 58 -7.43 -4.07 4.44
N GLU A 59 -6.48 -3.65 5.26
CA GLU A 59 -6.15 -4.29 6.54
C GLU A 59 -7.32 -4.20 7.52
N LEU A 60 -7.94 -3.02 7.66
CA LEU A 60 -9.16 -2.86 8.47
C LEU A 60 -10.28 -3.78 7.98
N LYS A 61 -10.49 -3.87 6.67
CA LYS A 61 -11.51 -4.76 6.09
C LYS A 61 -11.21 -6.24 6.34
N ILE A 62 -9.94 -6.64 6.30
CA ILE A 62 -9.52 -8.00 6.66
C ILE A 62 -9.82 -8.26 8.14
N GLU A 63 -9.51 -7.31 9.02
CA GLU A 63 -9.79 -7.42 10.46
C GLU A 63 -11.29 -7.56 10.74
N GLU A 64 -12.14 -6.74 10.12
CA GLU A 64 -13.60 -6.84 10.21
C GLU A 64 -14.10 -8.21 9.75
N LEU A 65 -13.65 -8.67 8.58
CA LEU A 65 -14.07 -9.97 8.03
C LEU A 65 -13.60 -11.16 8.88
N THR A 66 -12.47 -11.03 9.57
CA THR A 66 -11.95 -12.08 10.45
C THR A 66 -12.69 -12.11 11.79
N LYS A 67 -13.02 -10.93 12.35
CA LYS A 67 -13.85 -10.83 13.57
C LYS A 67 -15.26 -11.37 13.35
N ASP A 68 -15.87 -11.08 12.19
CA ASP A 68 -17.16 -11.64 11.78
C ASP A 68 -17.17 -13.18 11.65
N GLU A 69 -16.01 -13.86 11.64
CA GLU A 69 -15.92 -15.32 11.63
C GLU A 69 -15.78 -15.94 13.04
N GLU A 70 -15.47 -15.15 14.08
CA GLU A 70 -15.32 -15.63 15.46
C GLU A 70 -16.61 -15.55 16.31
N ASP A 71 -17.67 -14.88 15.82
CA ASP A 71 -19.03 -14.80 16.41
C ASP A 71 -20.04 -15.79 15.77
#